data_AF-A0A7I0HNR7-F1
#
_entry.id   AF-A0A7I0HNR7-F1
#
_cell.length_a   1.000
_cell.length_b   1.000
_cell.length_c   1.000
_cell.angle_alpha   90.00
_cell.angle_beta   90.00
_cell.angle_gamma   90.00
#
_symmetry.space_group_name_H-M   'P 1'
#
loop_
_entity.id
_entity.type
_entity.pdbx_description
1 polymer ?
#
loop_
_entity_poly.entity_id
_entity_poly.type
_entity_poly.pdbx_seq_one_letter_code
_entity_poly.pdbx_strand_id
1 'polypeptide(L)'
;MVVVKISLKEIILSNWKSPVLSEEENQFESLKKVKKQKLSQIESRLESLEILISNDKLEDANILMQYLVYDLVNFYQNLTGNREIPKDGDLSLFQIPESKSKAFEFLKNYQYTNMLEESKLNDAFDGCLLTYDFLIKESEKIFRSKFFTSLDQFKTIRKIRIVLLSSIFILALTSVMYYQYKYPVMKDQSIKLYPFLDKDHPQTSESVMVSLPVSKTGVGVWNEYTFTLPDSMAKFGGLRIDPLEQRGIRFALDDIQILDKNGKVLYSKKITVSQNLLPEDYQDFLKIDDIKTASKQVPGELVEMISIGRDPKILLVFPTLETAKTIKLKMKYIEAHKVKKK
;
A
#
# COMPACT_ATOMS: atom_id res chain seq x y z
N MET A 1 -16.35 20.08 -27.79
CA MET A 1 -16.12 19.60 -26.42
C MET A 1 -16.93 20.50 -25.49
N VAL A 2 -18.07 20.04 -24.97
CA VAL A 2 -18.83 20.81 -23.97
C VAL A 2 -18.06 20.65 -22.66
N VAL A 3 -17.26 21.65 -22.31
CA VAL A 3 -16.60 21.69 -21.01
C VAL A 3 -17.66 22.07 -20.00
N VAL A 4 -18.26 21.07 -19.34
CA VAL A 4 -19.08 21.32 -18.16
C VAL A 4 -18.15 21.90 -17.10
N LYS A 5 -18.20 23.22 -16.90
CA LYS A 5 -17.48 23.91 -15.83
C LYS A 5 -18.13 23.54 -14.51
N ILE A 6 -17.75 22.41 -13.93
CA ILE A 6 -18.16 22.04 -12.57
C ILE A 6 -17.43 22.96 -11.60
N SER A 7 -18.18 23.80 -10.88
CA SER A 7 -17.59 24.71 -9.91
C SER A 7 -17.16 23.96 -8.64
N LEU A 8 -16.13 24.46 -7.95
CA LEU A 8 -15.73 23.92 -6.63
C LEU A 8 -16.90 23.95 -5.63
N LYS A 9 -17.76 24.97 -5.74
CA LYS A 9 -18.96 25.15 -4.93
C LYS A 9 -19.96 24.02 -5.16
N GLU A 10 -20.19 23.61 -6.41
CA GLU A 10 -21.02 22.44 -6.72
C GLU A 10 -20.43 21.15 -6.15
N ILE A 11 -19.11 20.96 -6.28
CA ILE A 11 -18.43 19.78 -5.72
C ILE A 11 -18.60 19.72 -4.20
N ILE A 12 -18.61 20.83 -3.48
CA ILE A 12 -18.71 20.81 -2.01
C ILE A 12 -20.17 20.81 -1.53
N LEU A 13 -21.08 21.53 -2.20
CA LEU A 13 -22.45 21.79 -1.72
C LEU A 13 -23.56 20.97 -2.38
N SER A 14 -23.29 20.17 -3.42
CA SER A 14 -24.33 19.30 -4.02
C SER A 14 -24.92 18.31 -3.00
N ASN A 15 -26.19 17.95 -3.22
CA ASN A 15 -26.87 16.93 -2.41
C ASN A 15 -26.28 15.53 -2.68
N TRP A 16 -26.46 14.59 -1.74
CA TRP A 16 -26.10 13.17 -1.90
C TRP A 16 -27.23 12.33 -2.48
N LYS A 17 -28.45 12.87 -2.55
CA LYS A 17 -29.58 12.25 -3.22
C LYS A 17 -29.50 12.47 -4.72
N SER A 18 -29.86 11.43 -5.49
CA SER A 18 -29.99 11.54 -6.95
C SER A 18 -30.99 12.65 -7.31
N PRO A 19 -30.72 13.45 -8.36
CA PRO A 19 -31.65 14.48 -8.79
C PRO A 19 -32.93 13.86 -9.37
N VAL A 20 -34.03 14.60 -9.27
CA VAL A 20 -35.27 14.29 -9.99
C VAL A 20 -35.09 14.70 -11.44
N LEU A 21 -35.36 13.78 -12.37
CA LEU A 21 -35.17 14.01 -13.80
C LEU A 21 -36.43 14.57 -14.44
N SER A 22 -36.25 15.49 -15.40
CA SER A 22 -37.35 15.92 -16.27
C SER A 22 -37.80 14.78 -17.18
N GLU A 23 -38.97 14.93 -17.82
CA GLU A 23 -39.47 13.92 -18.77
C GLU A 23 -38.51 13.74 -19.97
N GLU A 24 -37.94 14.82 -20.48
CA GLU A 24 -36.92 14.81 -21.54
C GLU A 24 -35.64 14.09 -21.08
N GLU A 25 -35.16 14.34 -19.87
CA GLU A 25 -33.98 13.65 -19.32
C GLU A 25 -34.23 12.16 -19.13
N ASN A 26 -35.45 11.76 -18.73
CA ASN A 26 -35.83 10.35 -18.65
C ASN A 26 -35.82 9.68 -20.03
N GLN A 27 -36.27 10.36 -21.08
CA GLN A 27 -36.16 9.86 -22.45
C GLN A 27 -34.69 9.71 -22.87
N PHE A 28 -33.83 10.67 -22.53
CA PHE A 28 -32.38 10.58 -22.79
C PHE A 28 -31.73 9.39 -22.08
N GLU A 29 -32.04 9.15 -20.80
CA GLU A 29 -31.51 7.99 -20.07
C GLU A 29 -32.01 6.67 -20.66
N SER A 30 -33.28 6.60 -21.10
CA SER A 30 -33.82 5.43 -21.80
C SER A 30 -33.06 5.15 -23.11
N LEU A 31 -32.85 6.19 -23.94
CA LEU A 31 -32.09 6.08 -25.19
C LEU A 31 -30.64 5.66 -24.96
N LYS A 32 -29.97 6.22 -23.93
CA LYS A 32 -28.62 5.79 -23.52
C LYS A 32 -28.61 4.32 -23.15
N LYS A 33 -29.59 3.86 -22.36
CA LYS A 33 -29.68 2.46 -21.92
C LYS A 33 -29.82 1.52 -23.11
N VAL A 34 -30.74 1.81 -24.04
CA VAL A 34 -30.95 1.02 -25.25
C VAL A 34 -29.67 0.98 -26.10
N LYS A 35 -29.02 2.12 -26.33
CA LYS A 35 -27.79 2.18 -27.13
C LYS A 35 -26.62 1.44 -26.47
N LYS A 36 -26.46 1.55 -25.15
CA LYS A 36 -25.46 0.78 -24.39
C LYS A 36 -25.71 -0.73 -24.45
N GLN A 37 -26.98 -1.14 -24.37
CA GLN A 37 -27.35 -2.55 -24.50
C GLN A 37 -27.03 -3.08 -25.91
N LYS A 38 -27.33 -2.32 -26.97
CA LYS A 38 -26.94 -2.69 -28.34
C LYS A 38 -25.41 -2.81 -28.49
N LEU A 39 -24.62 -1.89 -27.92
CA LEU A 39 -23.15 -2.00 -27.93
C LEU A 39 -22.66 -3.25 -27.21
N SER A 40 -23.22 -3.58 -26.04
CA SER A 40 -22.86 -4.79 -25.30
C SER A 40 -23.22 -6.07 -26.07
N GLN A 41 -24.30 -6.06 -26.86
CA GLN A 41 -24.65 -7.18 -27.75
C GLN A 41 -23.64 -7.34 -28.91
N ILE A 42 -23.16 -6.22 -29.46
CA ILE A 42 -22.12 -6.21 -30.50
C ILE A 42 -20.79 -6.74 -29.92
N GLU A 43 -20.42 -6.30 -28.72
CA GLU A 43 -19.24 -6.79 -27.97
C GLU A 43 -19.28 -8.29 -27.76
N SER A 44 -20.41 -8.81 -27.25
CA SER A 44 -20.59 -10.26 -27.05
C SER A 44 -20.50 -11.06 -28.36
N ARG A 45 -20.94 -10.48 -29.48
CA ARG A 45 -20.77 -11.10 -30.82
C ARG A 45 -19.32 -11.08 -31.29
N LEU A 46 -18.58 -10.02 -31.03
CA LEU A 46 -17.13 -9.93 -31.30
C LEU A 46 -16.36 -10.99 -30.51
N GLU A 47 -16.63 -11.13 -29.22
CA GLU A 47 -16.04 -12.19 -28.36
C GLU A 47 -16.37 -13.59 -28.89
N SER A 48 -17.63 -13.80 -29.31
CA SER A 48 -18.06 -15.08 -29.89
C SER A 48 -17.32 -15.39 -31.20
N LEU A 49 -17.09 -14.37 -32.04
CA LEU A 49 -16.36 -14.50 -33.29
C LEU A 49 -14.89 -14.83 -33.06
N GLU A 50 -14.23 -14.15 -32.11
CA GLU A 50 -12.86 -14.46 -31.70
C GLU A 50 -12.71 -15.93 -31.31
N ILE A 51 -13.65 -16.45 -30.51
CA ILE A 51 -13.68 -17.86 -30.11
C ILE A 51 -13.86 -18.78 -31.31
N LEU A 52 -14.78 -18.48 -32.24
CA LEU A 52 -15.02 -19.36 -33.39
C LEU A 52 -13.83 -19.39 -34.35
N ILE A 53 -13.23 -18.23 -34.63
CA ILE A 53 -12.03 -18.10 -35.45
C ILE A 53 -10.88 -18.88 -34.82
N SER A 54 -10.64 -18.70 -33.51
CA SER A 54 -9.56 -19.38 -32.78
C SER A 54 -9.72 -20.91 -32.70
N ASN A 55 -10.90 -21.44 -33.00
CA ASN A 55 -11.21 -22.87 -33.00
C ASN A 55 -11.45 -23.42 -34.42
N ASP A 56 -11.01 -22.71 -35.47
CA ASP A 56 -11.14 -23.09 -36.88
C ASP A 56 -12.59 -23.35 -37.34
N LYS A 57 -13.59 -22.78 -36.64
CA LYS A 57 -15.02 -22.88 -37.02
C LYS A 57 -15.40 -21.79 -38.02
N LEU A 58 -14.73 -21.79 -39.17
CA LEU A 58 -14.78 -20.69 -40.15
C LEU A 58 -16.18 -20.48 -40.77
N GLU A 59 -16.99 -21.54 -40.92
CA GLU A 59 -18.37 -21.43 -41.45
C GLU A 59 -19.29 -20.67 -40.49
N ASP A 60 -19.30 -21.08 -39.21
CA ASP A 60 -20.07 -20.42 -38.16
C ASP A 60 -19.60 -18.98 -37.95
N ALA A 61 -18.29 -18.76 -38.01
CA ALA A 61 -17.69 -17.43 -37.89
C ALA A 61 -18.07 -16.53 -39.07
N ASN A 62 -18.03 -17.02 -40.31
CA ASN A 62 -18.46 -16.25 -41.48
C ASN A 62 -19.94 -15.83 -41.39
N ILE A 63 -20.83 -16.70 -40.88
CA ILE A 63 -22.24 -16.35 -40.65
C ILE A 63 -22.37 -15.23 -39.60
N LEU A 64 -21.70 -15.38 -38.45
CA LEU A 64 -21.75 -14.36 -37.41
C LEU A 64 -21.12 -13.03 -37.84
N MET A 65 -20.07 -13.08 -38.67
CA MET A 65 -19.41 -11.90 -39.22
C MET A 65 -20.39 -11.07 -40.06
N GLN A 66 -21.17 -11.71 -40.92
CA GLN A 66 -22.17 -11.01 -41.73
C GLN A 66 -23.18 -10.25 -40.86
N TYR A 67 -23.69 -10.88 -39.81
CA TYR A 67 -24.60 -10.20 -38.89
C TYR A 67 -23.92 -9.07 -38.11
N LEU A 68 -22.68 -9.27 -37.68
CA LEU A 68 -21.92 -8.26 -36.95
C LEU A 68 -21.71 -7.00 -37.79
N VAL A 69 -21.36 -7.15 -39.07
CA VAL A 69 -21.19 -6.01 -39.98
C VAL A 69 -22.47 -5.18 -40.07
N TYR A 70 -23.62 -5.83 -40.24
CA TYR A 70 -24.91 -5.12 -40.20
C TYR A 70 -25.18 -4.45 -38.86
N ASP A 71 -24.90 -5.13 -37.74
CA ASP A 71 -25.13 -4.58 -36.41
C ASP A 71 -24.29 -3.31 -36.18
N LEU A 72 -23.02 -3.29 -36.63
CA LEU A 72 -22.12 -2.13 -36.57
C LEU A 72 -22.61 -0.96 -37.44
N VAL A 73 -22.95 -1.24 -38.70
CA VAL A 73 -23.45 -0.23 -39.65
C VAL A 73 -24.77 0.36 -39.17
N ASN A 74 -25.73 -0.48 -38.77
CA ASN A 74 -27.03 -0.03 -38.31
C ASN A 74 -26.96 0.70 -36.97
N PHE A 75 -26.02 0.32 -36.10
CA PHE A 75 -25.76 1.08 -34.89
C PHE A 75 -25.29 2.50 -35.22
N TYR A 76 -24.39 2.66 -36.20
CA TYR A 76 -23.98 3.99 -36.67
C TYR A 76 -25.14 4.80 -37.26
N GLN A 77 -25.94 4.19 -38.15
CA GLN A 77 -27.11 4.86 -38.73
C GLN A 77 -28.09 5.31 -37.65
N ASN A 78 -28.34 4.45 -36.64
CA ASN A 78 -29.19 4.78 -35.50
C ASN A 78 -28.58 5.87 -34.59
N LEU A 79 -27.26 6.00 -34.52
CA LEU A 79 -26.61 7.11 -33.82
C LEU A 79 -26.78 8.44 -34.56
N THR A 80 -26.70 8.44 -35.88
CA THR A 80 -26.82 9.65 -36.71
C THR A 80 -28.26 10.05 -37.03
N GLY A 81 -29.23 9.19 -36.72
CA GLY A 81 -30.66 9.43 -36.99
C GLY A 81 -31.09 9.02 -38.40
N ASN A 82 -30.26 8.23 -39.08
CA ASN A 82 -30.54 7.66 -40.39
C ASN A 82 -31.35 6.37 -40.28
N ARG A 83 -31.94 5.93 -41.40
CA ARG A 83 -32.70 4.68 -41.47
C ARG A 83 -31.77 3.48 -41.37
N GLU A 84 -32.22 2.44 -40.67
CA GLU A 84 -31.53 1.15 -40.63
C GLU A 84 -31.60 0.47 -42.01
N ILE A 85 -30.50 -0.16 -42.40
CA ILE A 85 -30.39 -1.01 -43.58
C ILE A 85 -30.91 -2.39 -43.17
N PRO A 86 -31.92 -2.96 -43.87
CA PRO A 86 -32.40 -4.31 -43.59
C PRO A 86 -31.26 -5.33 -43.59
N LYS A 87 -31.38 -6.37 -42.75
CA LYS A 87 -30.51 -7.55 -42.86
C LYS A 87 -30.71 -8.13 -44.26
N ASP A 88 -29.62 -8.48 -44.93
CA ASP A 88 -29.58 -8.87 -46.36
C ASP A 88 -29.80 -7.72 -47.36
N GLY A 89 -29.92 -6.47 -46.88
CA GLY A 89 -29.96 -5.27 -47.71
C GLY A 89 -28.58 -4.87 -48.23
N ASP A 90 -28.57 -4.05 -49.28
CA ASP A 90 -27.32 -3.61 -49.91
C ASP A 90 -26.54 -2.62 -49.00
N LEU A 91 -25.38 -3.05 -48.49
CA LEU A 91 -24.48 -2.19 -47.70
C LEU A 91 -23.78 -1.13 -48.55
N SER A 92 -23.80 -1.20 -49.88
CA SER A 92 -23.28 -0.13 -50.75
C SER A 92 -24.03 1.20 -50.54
N LEU A 93 -25.26 1.13 -50.02
CA LEU A 93 -26.07 2.29 -49.64
C LEU A 93 -25.53 3.00 -48.40
N PHE A 94 -24.61 2.38 -47.64
CA PHE A 94 -23.94 3.01 -46.52
C PHE A 94 -22.86 3.98 -46.99
N GLN A 95 -23.10 5.28 -46.80
CA GLN A 95 -22.10 6.31 -47.05
C GLN A 95 -21.10 6.36 -45.89
N ILE A 96 -19.87 5.90 -46.15
CA ILE A 96 -18.77 5.99 -45.19
C ILE A 96 -18.49 7.46 -44.88
N PRO A 97 -18.55 7.90 -43.61
CA PRO A 97 -18.34 9.31 -43.27
C PRO A 97 -16.87 9.70 -43.51
N GLU A 98 -16.64 10.77 -44.29
CA GLU A 98 -15.30 11.21 -44.70
C GLU A 98 -14.34 11.49 -43.51
N SER A 99 -14.86 12.07 -42.42
CA SER A 99 -14.07 12.37 -41.22
C SER A 99 -13.72 11.16 -40.35
N LYS A 100 -14.25 9.97 -40.69
CA LYS A 100 -14.24 8.75 -39.87
C LYS A 100 -13.81 7.53 -40.68
N SER A 101 -13.18 7.79 -41.83
CA SER A 101 -12.96 6.86 -42.94
C SER A 101 -12.27 5.55 -42.54
N LYS A 102 -11.33 5.58 -41.60
CA LYS A 102 -10.57 4.38 -41.18
C LYS A 102 -11.42 3.32 -40.47
N ALA A 103 -12.45 3.71 -39.73
CA ALA A 103 -13.24 2.77 -38.93
C ALA A 103 -14.03 1.82 -39.85
N PHE A 104 -14.71 2.38 -40.85
CA PHE A 104 -15.56 1.63 -41.78
C PHE A 104 -14.87 1.26 -43.10
N GLU A 105 -13.55 1.47 -43.23
CA GLU A 105 -12.83 1.29 -44.49
C GLU A 105 -12.89 -0.16 -45.00
N PHE A 106 -12.88 -1.12 -44.08
CA PHE A 106 -12.95 -2.54 -44.41
C PHE A 106 -14.20 -2.90 -45.24
N LEU A 107 -15.30 -2.12 -45.12
CA LEU A 107 -16.51 -2.30 -45.91
C LEU A 107 -16.29 -2.14 -47.42
N LYS A 108 -15.30 -1.34 -47.86
CA LYS A 108 -15.01 -1.14 -49.29
C LYS A 108 -14.59 -2.44 -49.98
N ASN A 109 -13.92 -3.31 -49.22
CA ASN A 109 -13.40 -4.59 -49.69
C ASN A 109 -14.20 -5.78 -49.16
N TYR A 110 -15.26 -5.52 -48.38
CA TYR A 110 -16.08 -6.56 -47.78
C TYR A 110 -17.00 -7.19 -48.84
N GLN A 111 -16.65 -8.40 -49.27
CA GLN A 111 -17.46 -9.20 -50.19
C GLN A 111 -18.40 -10.12 -49.40
N TYR A 112 -19.70 -10.05 -49.68
CA TYR A 112 -20.73 -10.88 -49.03
C TYR A 112 -20.59 -12.39 -49.27
N THR A 113 -19.74 -12.79 -50.21
CA THR A 113 -19.54 -14.17 -50.61
C THR A 113 -18.50 -14.86 -49.72
N ASN A 114 -18.95 -15.88 -48.98
CA ASN A 114 -18.18 -16.92 -48.27
C ASN A 114 -16.68 -16.61 -48.05
N MET A 115 -16.39 -15.85 -46.97
CA MET A 115 -15.03 -15.71 -46.45
C MET A 115 -14.65 -16.98 -45.69
N LEU A 116 -14.44 -18.08 -46.41
CA LEU A 116 -13.96 -19.36 -45.85
C LEU A 116 -12.43 -19.39 -45.72
N GLU A 117 -11.76 -18.30 -46.10
CA GLU A 117 -10.32 -18.13 -45.91
C GLU A 117 -10.08 -17.37 -44.61
N GLU A 118 -9.33 -17.99 -43.69
CA GLU A 118 -9.04 -17.45 -42.36
C GLU A 118 -8.42 -16.04 -42.42
N SER A 119 -7.53 -15.78 -43.39
CA SER A 119 -6.89 -14.47 -43.62
C SER A 119 -7.92 -13.36 -43.85
N LYS A 120 -8.88 -13.59 -44.76
CA LYS A 120 -9.94 -12.63 -45.09
C LYS A 120 -10.91 -12.42 -43.93
N LEU A 121 -11.18 -13.49 -43.18
CA LEU A 121 -12.05 -13.42 -42.02
C LEU A 121 -11.40 -12.64 -40.87
N ASN A 122 -10.09 -12.83 -40.65
CA ASN A 122 -9.30 -12.05 -39.70
C ASN A 122 -9.23 -10.57 -40.08
N ASP A 123 -8.99 -10.26 -41.35
CA ASP A 123 -8.99 -8.87 -41.84
C ASP A 123 -10.35 -8.17 -41.62
N ALA A 124 -11.46 -8.90 -41.87
CA ALA A 124 -12.81 -8.41 -41.63
C ALA A 124 -13.10 -8.24 -40.12
N PHE A 125 -12.62 -9.17 -39.30
CA PHE A 125 -12.75 -9.11 -37.84
C PHE A 125 -12.02 -7.90 -37.25
N ASP A 126 -10.78 -7.66 -37.68
CA ASP A 126 -9.99 -6.50 -37.28
C ASP A 126 -10.70 -5.19 -37.66
N GLY A 127 -11.28 -5.13 -38.86
CA GLY A 127 -12.12 -4.01 -39.29
C GLY A 127 -13.35 -3.80 -38.39
N CYS A 128 -14.00 -4.89 -37.97
CA CYS A 128 -15.12 -4.83 -37.03
C CYS A 128 -14.71 -4.34 -35.63
N LEU A 129 -13.56 -4.79 -35.11
CA LEU A 129 -13.01 -4.32 -33.83
C LEU A 129 -12.71 -2.82 -33.87
N LEU A 130 -12.03 -2.35 -34.93
CA LEU A 130 -11.75 -0.92 -35.13
C LEU A 130 -13.04 -0.10 -35.23
N THR A 131 -14.07 -0.63 -35.89
CA THR A 131 -15.39 0.00 -35.98
C THR A 131 -16.06 0.08 -34.62
N TYR A 132 -16.05 -1.01 -33.85
CA TYR A 132 -16.65 -1.07 -32.53
C TYR A 132 -16.02 -0.05 -31.56
N ASP A 133 -14.69 0.00 -31.50
CA ASP A 133 -13.94 0.98 -30.71
C ASP A 133 -14.31 2.42 -31.07
N PHE A 134 -14.45 2.68 -32.37
CA PHE A 134 -14.89 3.97 -32.86
C PHE A 134 -16.32 4.30 -32.42
N LEU A 135 -17.25 3.33 -32.50
CA LEU A 135 -18.65 3.48 -32.11
C LEU A 135 -18.84 3.70 -30.62
N ILE A 136 -18.01 3.08 -29.77
CA ILE A 136 -17.96 3.39 -28.33
C ILE A 136 -17.64 4.88 -28.15
N LYS A 137 -16.53 5.35 -28.74
CA LYS A 137 -16.04 6.72 -28.55
C LYS A 137 -17.05 7.77 -29.04
N GLU A 138 -17.67 7.54 -30.19
CA GLU A 138 -18.71 8.43 -30.70
C GLU A 138 -19.99 8.38 -29.86
N SER A 139 -20.39 7.20 -29.37
CA SER A 139 -21.53 7.09 -28.45
C SER A 139 -21.27 7.86 -27.17
N GLU A 140 -20.09 7.73 -26.57
CA GLU A 140 -19.73 8.50 -25.37
C GLU A 140 -19.78 10.00 -25.62
N LYS A 141 -19.27 10.45 -26.77
CA LYS A 141 -19.31 11.86 -27.16
C LYS A 141 -20.75 12.36 -27.25
N ILE A 142 -21.63 11.62 -27.93
CA ILE A 142 -23.06 11.96 -28.05
C ILE A 142 -23.74 11.94 -26.67
N PHE A 143 -23.43 10.96 -25.82
CA PHE A 143 -24.00 10.86 -24.47
C PHE A 143 -23.60 12.05 -23.59
N ARG A 144 -22.36 12.51 -23.71
CA ARG A 144 -21.83 13.66 -22.95
C ARG A 144 -22.24 15.02 -23.52
N SER A 145 -22.72 15.08 -24.77
CA SER A 145 -23.13 16.34 -25.39
C SER A 145 -24.63 16.46 -25.59
N LYS A 146 -25.25 15.55 -26.36
CA LYS A 146 -26.64 15.65 -26.80
C LYS A 146 -27.61 15.08 -25.79
N PHE A 147 -27.23 14.00 -25.12
CA PHE A 147 -28.08 13.33 -24.12
C PHE A 147 -27.64 13.63 -22.69
N PHE A 148 -26.89 14.70 -22.44
CA PHE A 148 -26.39 15.01 -21.10
C PHE A 148 -27.56 15.27 -20.13
N THR A 149 -27.51 14.66 -18.94
CA THR A 149 -28.56 14.82 -17.92
C THR A 149 -27.99 15.28 -16.59
N SER A 150 -28.86 15.81 -15.73
CA SER A 150 -28.56 16.14 -14.33
C SER A 150 -28.01 14.94 -13.55
N LEU A 151 -28.42 13.71 -13.92
CA LEU A 151 -27.89 12.48 -13.33
C LEU A 151 -26.41 12.27 -13.68
N ASP A 152 -25.97 12.60 -14.89
CA ASP A 152 -24.56 12.50 -15.30
C ASP A 152 -23.69 13.48 -14.52
N GLN A 153 -24.16 14.72 -14.37
CA GLN A 153 -23.49 15.72 -13.55
C GLN A 153 -23.38 15.25 -12.09
N PHE A 154 -24.47 14.74 -11.52
CA PHE A 154 -24.50 14.18 -10.17
C PHE A 154 -23.53 13.00 -10.00
N LYS A 155 -23.52 12.04 -10.92
CA LYS A 155 -22.59 10.90 -10.90
C LYS A 155 -21.13 11.36 -10.97
N THR A 156 -20.84 12.35 -11.80
CA THR A 156 -19.49 12.93 -11.94
C THR A 156 -19.05 13.60 -10.64
N ILE A 157 -19.89 14.48 -10.07
CA ILE A 157 -19.62 15.14 -8.79
C ILE A 157 -19.43 14.11 -7.67
N ARG A 158 -20.28 13.09 -7.60
CA ARG A 158 -20.19 12.02 -6.61
C ARG A 158 -18.87 11.26 -6.73
N LYS A 159 -18.42 10.94 -7.95
CA LYS A 159 -17.14 10.26 -8.18
C LYS A 159 -15.96 11.11 -7.70
N ILE A 160 -15.95 12.41 -8.01
CA ILE A 160 -14.93 13.35 -7.54
C ILE A 160 -14.90 13.42 -6.00
N ARG A 161 -16.07 13.51 -5.35
CA ARG A 161 -16.17 13.54 -3.89
C ARG A 161 -15.61 12.28 -3.24
N ILE A 162 -15.94 11.11 -3.77
CA ILE A 162 -15.43 9.83 -3.24
C ILE A 162 -13.91 9.84 -3.30
N VAL A 163 -13.32 10.19 -4.44
CA VAL A 163 -11.86 10.26 -4.60
C VAL A 163 -11.24 11.24 -3.60
N LEU A 164 -11.82 12.42 -3.45
CA LEU A 164 -11.32 13.45 -2.54
C LEU A 164 -11.40 13.01 -1.07
N LEU A 165 -12.55 12.48 -0.64
CA LEU A 165 -12.74 12.01 0.74
C LEU A 165 -11.82 10.82 1.06
N SER A 166 -11.70 9.86 0.13
CA SER A 166 -10.75 8.74 0.26
C SER A 166 -9.32 9.23 0.37
N SER A 167 -8.93 10.23 -0.43
CA SER A 167 -7.58 10.81 -0.39
C SER A 167 -7.29 11.49 0.96
N ILE A 168 -8.23 12.29 1.47
CA ILE A 168 -8.11 12.93 2.80
C ILE A 168 -7.99 11.87 3.89
N PHE A 169 -8.82 10.83 3.84
CA PHE A 169 -8.80 9.74 4.82
C PHE A 169 -7.46 8.99 4.80
N ILE A 170 -6.94 8.65 3.62
CA ILE A 170 -5.65 7.98 3.46
C ILE A 170 -4.52 8.88 3.97
N LEU A 171 -4.53 10.17 3.64
CA LEU A 171 -3.53 11.13 4.13
C LEU A 171 -3.57 11.27 5.65
N ALA A 172 -4.76 11.33 6.26
CA ALA A 172 -4.91 11.37 7.70
C ALA A 172 -4.38 10.09 8.36
N LEU A 173 -4.77 8.92 7.85
CA LEU A 173 -4.33 7.62 8.38
C LEU A 173 -2.81 7.45 8.29
N THR A 174 -2.24 7.75 7.11
CA THR A 174 -0.79 7.67 6.89
C THR A 174 -0.04 8.68 7.76
N SER A 175 -0.59 9.88 7.98
CA SER A 175 0.00 10.87 8.89
C SER A 175 0.03 10.38 10.33
N VAL A 176 -1.06 9.75 10.80
CA VAL A 176 -1.13 9.16 12.14
C VAL A 176 -0.15 7.99 12.28
N MET A 177 -0.10 7.09 11.31
CA MET A 177 0.85 5.97 11.31
C MET A 177 2.31 6.45 11.27
N TYR A 178 2.62 7.43 10.42
CA TYR A 178 3.95 8.02 10.33
C TYR A 178 4.35 8.72 11.62
N TYR A 179 3.41 9.45 12.25
CA TYR A 179 3.62 10.02 13.57
C TYR A 179 3.96 8.88 14.54
N GLN A 180 3.08 7.90 14.76
CA GLN A 180 3.38 6.79 15.69
C GLN A 180 4.71 6.06 15.42
N TYR A 181 5.10 5.91 14.15
CA TYR A 181 6.38 5.32 13.76
C TYR A 181 7.60 6.19 14.09
N LYS A 182 7.57 7.48 13.72
CA LYS A 182 8.68 8.42 13.95
C LYS A 182 8.91 8.69 15.43
N TYR A 183 7.84 8.51 16.19
CA TYR A 183 7.65 9.10 17.50
C TYR A 183 6.98 8.11 18.46
N PRO A 184 7.60 6.93 18.66
CA PRO A 184 7.01 5.85 19.42
C PRO A 184 6.89 6.22 20.89
N VAL A 185 5.77 5.82 21.50
CA VAL A 185 5.53 5.92 22.93
C VAL A 185 5.92 4.59 23.57
N MET A 186 6.63 4.66 24.69
CA MET A 186 7.00 3.47 25.46
C MET A 186 5.73 2.77 25.96
N LYS A 187 5.68 1.46 25.74
CA LYS A 187 4.66 0.56 26.27
C LYS A 187 5.23 -0.17 27.47
N ASP A 188 4.34 -0.82 28.23
CA ASP A 188 4.76 -1.77 29.24
C ASP A 188 5.51 -2.92 28.55
N GLN A 189 6.70 -3.24 29.03
CA GLN A 189 7.64 -4.19 28.41
C GLN A 189 8.52 -4.82 29.50
N SER A 190 9.46 -5.68 29.14
CA SER A 190 10.44 -6.24 30.07
C SER A 190 11.88 -5.90 29.67
N ILE A 191 12.77 -5.82 30.67
CA ILE A 191 14.21 -5.94 30.45
C ILE A 191 14.53 -7.42 30.61
N LYS A 192 15.27 -7.99 29.66
CA LYS A 192 15.71 -9.39 29.71
C LYS A 192 17.22 -9.47 29.78
N LEU A 193 17.72 -10.39 30.60
CA LEU A 193 19.13 -10.69 30.73
C LEU A 193 19.39 -12.15 30.43
N TYR A 194 20.46 -12.39 29.71
CA TYR A 194 20.94 -13.73 29.38
C TYR A 194 22.43 -13.82 29.72
N PRO A 195 22.83 -14.59 30.74
CA PRO A 195 24.24 -14.85 30.99
C PRO A 195 24.81 -15.77 29.91
N PHE A 196 26.09 -15.63 29.63
CA PHE A 196 26.86 -16.53 28.77
C PHE A 196 28.23 -16.82 29.38
N LEU A 197 28.88 -17.87 28.89
CA LEU A 197 30.02 -18.50 29.56
C LEU A 197 31.24 -17.58 29.60
N ASP A 198 31.67 -17.07 28.44
CA ASP A 198 32.83 -16.20 28.28
C ASP A 198 32.84 -15.55 26.89
N LYS A 199 33.91 -14.82 26.58
CA LYS A 199 34.10 -14.13 25.29
C LYS A 199 34.04 -15.06 24.08
N ASP A 200 34.57 -16.28 24.22
CA ASP A 200 34.71 -17.26 23.13
C ASP A 200 33.43 -18.10 22.97
N HIS A 201 32.57 -18.12 23.99
CA HIS A 201 31.29 -18.80 24.02
C HIS A 201 30.12 -17.82 24.30
N PRO A 202 29.80 -16.89 23.37
CA PRO A 202 28.78 -15.88 23.57
C PRO A 202 27.34 -16.36 23.32
N GLN A 203 27.11 -17.68 23.24
CA GLN A 203 25.76 -18.20 22.98
C GLN A 203 24.88 -18.02 24.22
N THR A 204 23.67 -17.51 24.00
CA THR A 204 22.66 -17.29 25.04
C THR A 204 21.48 -18.25 24.85
N SER A 205 20.85 -18.69 25.95
CA SER A 205 19.66 -19.56 25.90
C SER A 205 18.47 -18.93 26.62
N GLU A 206 17.27 -19.07 26.04
CA GLU A 206 16.00 -18.70 26.67
C GLU A 206 15.75 -19.44 27.99
N SER A 207 16.27 -20.67 28.12
CA SER A 207 16.16 -21.46 29.36
C SER A 207 16.91 -20.84 30.54
N VAL A 208 17.82 -19.89 30.26
CA VAL A 208 18.69 -19.23 31.24
C VAL A 208 18.42 -17.71 31.23
N MET A 209 17.22 -17.28 30.82
CA MET A 209 16.82 -15.88 30.83
C MET A 209 16.27 -15.47 32.20
N VAL A 210 16.61 -14.27 32.66
CA VAL A 210 15.86 -13.56 33.71
C VAL A 210 15.23 -12.30 33.13
N SER A 211 14.00 -11.99 33.51
CA SER A 211 13.25 -10.83 33.01
C SER A 211 12.63 -10.04 34.14
N LEU A 212 12.57 -8.71 33.98
CA LEU A 212 11.93 -7.83 34.95
C LEU A 212 10.97 -6.88 34.23
N PRO A 213 9.69 -6.77 34.68
CA PRO A 213 8.71 -5.92 34.03
C PRO A 213 8.99 -4.44 34.28
N VAL A 214 8.79 -3.63 33.23
CA VAL A 214 8.97 -2.20 33.23
C VAL A 214 7.67 -1.52 32.82
N SER A 215 7.13 -0.70 33.72
CA SER A 215 5.96 0.13 33.44
C SER A 215 6.34 1.37 32.64
N LYS A 216 5.51 1.72 31.65
CA LYS A 216 5.60 2.99 30.92
C LYS A 216 5.47 4.23 31.81
N THR A 217 4.92 4.10 33.02
CA THR A 217 4.81 5.23 33.97
C THR A 217 6.15 5.63 34.57
N GLY A 218 7.17 4.77 34.52
CA GLY A 218 8.53 5.05 35.02
C GLY A 218 9.41 5.82 34.04
N VAL A 219 8.88 6.25 32.89
CA VAL A 219 9.61 7.01 31.87
C VAL A 219 10.02 8.38 32.40
N GLY A 220 11.28 8.76 32.13
CA GLY A 220 11.86 10.03 32.59
C GLY A 220 12.46 9.98 34.00
N VAL A 221 12.37 8.85 34.69
CA VAL A 221 12.92 8.63 36.04
C VAL A 221 14.07 7.62 35.98
N TRP A 222 15.09 7.83 36.81
CA TRP A 222 16.15 6.83 37.02
C TRP A 222 15.62 5.73 37.92
N ASN A 223 15.70 4.48 37.44
CA ASN A 223 15.28 3.31 38.19
C ASN A 223 16.46 2.33 38.33
N GLU A 224 16.57 1.69 39.49
CA GLU A 224 17.47 0.56 39.71
C GLU A 224 16.66 -0.74 39.57
N TYR A 225 16.95 -1.51 38.54
CA TYR A 225 16.31 -2.79 38.27
C TYR A 225 17.18 -3.90 38.86
N THR A 226 16.63 -4.62 39.85
CA THR A 226 17.33 -5.68 40.58
C THR A 226 16.83 -7.06 40.12
N PHE A 227 17.72 -7.85 39.55
CA PHE A 227 17.46 -9.20 39.06
C PHE A 227 18.06 -10.22 40.02
N THR A 228 17.24 -11.14 40.52
CA THR A 228 17.70 -12.29 41.28
C THR A 228 18.03 -13.43 40.33
N LEU A 229 19.25 -13.95 40.40
CA LEU A 229 19.71 -15.05 39.57
C LEU A 229 19.41 -16.41 40.23
N PRO A 230 18.93 -17.42 39.48
CA PRO A 230 18.90 -18.78 39.96
C PRO A 230 20.33 -19.35 40.08
N ASP A 231 20.50 -20.39 40.88
CA ASP A 231 21.83 -20.93 41.18
C ASP A 231 22.53 -21.50 39.94
N SER A 232 21.77 -21.93 38.93
CA SER A 232 22.28 -22.32 37.61
C SER A 232 22.96 -21.18 36.83
N MET A 233 22.80 -19.93 37.27
CA MET A 233 23.41 -18.73 36.70
C MET A 233 24.47 -18.11 37.61
N ALA A 234 24.94 -18.83 38.64
CA ALA A 234 25.93 -18.28 39.56
C ALA A 234 27.33 -18.10 38.95
N LYS A 235 27.61 -18.80 37.85
CA LYS A 235 28.90 -18.76 37.14
C LYS A 235 28.76 -18.34 35.68
N PHE A 236 29.31 -17.17 35.33
CA PHE A 236 29.30 -16.61 33.97
C PHE A 236 30.38 -15.54 33.78
N GLY A 237 30.83 -15.35 32.55
CA GLY A 237 31.83 -14.36 32.13
C GLY A 237 31.26 -13.31 31.16
N GLY A 238 29.97 -13.32 30.90
CA GLY A 238 29.34 -12.26 30.13
C GLY A 238 27.82 -12.23 30.23
N LEU A 239 27.26 -11.10 29.80
CA LEU A 239 25.85 -10.77 29.93
C LEU A 239 25.32 -10.14 28.65
N ARG A 240 24.29 -10.74 28.05
CA ARG A 240 23.45 -10.08 27.05
C ARG A 240 22.30 -9.38 27.77
N ILE A 241 22.18 -8.08 27.52
CA ILE A 241 21.13 -7.22 28.03
C ILE A 241 20.24 -6.81 26.86
N ASP A 242 18.96 -7.16 26.95
CA ASP A 242 17.93 -6.70 26.03
C ASP A 242 17.12 -5.62 26.77
N PRO A 243 17.49 -4.34 26.62
CA PRO A 243 16.92 -3.24 27.41
C PRO A 243 15.50 -2.86 26.97
N LEU A 244 15.07 -3.28 25.78
CA LEU A 244 13.84 -2.81 25.14
C LEU A 244 13.27 -3.89 24.21
N GLU A 245 11.94 -3.87 24.05
CA GLU A 245 11.21 -4.67 23.05
C GLU A 245 10.70 -3.80 21.88
N GLN A 246 10.96 -2.49 21.96
CA GLN A 246 10.43 -1.49 21.03
C GLN A 246 11.54 -0.74 20.31
N ARG A 247 11.32 -0.45 19.02
CA ARG A 247 12.13 0.46 18.22
C ARG A 247 11.88 1.93 18.58
N GLY A 248 12.91 2.76 18.45
CA GLY A 248 12.86 4.21 18.53
C GLY A 248 12.70 4.76 19.94
N ILE A 249 12.81 3.91 20.97
CA ILE A 249 12.80 4.35 22.36
C ILE A 249 14.22 4.77 22.73
N ARG A 250 14.35 5.96 23.34
CA ARG A 250 15.62 6.42 23.89
C ARG A 250 15.76 5.93 25.32
N PHE A 251 16.97 5.58 25.72
CA PHE A 251 17.26 5.17 27.08
C PHE A 251 18.71 5.49 27.43
N ALA A 252 19.00 5.60 28.72
CA ALA A 252 20.35 5.68 29.24
C ALA A 252 20.56 4.55 30.23
N LEU A 253 21.75 3.95 30.20
CA LEU A 253 22.21 2.95 31.15
C LEU A 253 23.39 3.61 31.88
N ASP A 254 23.27 3.82 33.18
CA ASP A 254 24.28 4.54 33.98
C ASP A 254 25.27 3.57 34.59
N ASP A 255 24.78 2.49 35.21
CA ASP A 255 25.60 1.58 36.00
C ASP A 255 25.07 0.14 35.96
N ILE A 256 26.00 -0.81 36.04
CA ILE A 256 25.75 -2.24 36.14
C ILE A 256 26.55 -2.77 37.33
N GLN A 257 25.88 -3.47 38.24
CA GLN A 257 26.55 -4.15 39.36
C GLN A 257 26.12 -5.62 39.44
N ILE A 258 27.08 -6.49 39.66
CA ILE A 258 26.84 -7.92 39.92
C ILE A 258 27.33 -8.20 41.34
N LEU A 259 26.46 -8.78 42.16
CA LEU A 259 26.70 -9.02 43.58
C LEU A 259 26.57 -10.50 43.93
N ASP A 260 27.33 -10.93 44.94
CA ASP A 260 27.17 -12.26 45.53
C ASP A 260 25.94 -12.31 46.47
N LYS A 261 25.68 -13.50 47.03
CA LYS A 261 24.59 -13.73 47.99
C LYS A 261 24.66 -12.88 49.27
N ASN A 262 25.84 -12.35 49.60
CA ASN A 262 26.08 -11.53 50.79
C ASN A 262 26.02 -10.03 50.46
N GLY A 263 25.76 -9.66 49.20
CA GLY A 263 25.78 -8.27 48.74
C GLY A 263 27.18 -7.71 48.47
N LYS A 264 28.22 -8.57 48.38
CA LYS A 264 29.56 -8.14 47.95
C LYS A 264 29.54 -7.92 46.44
N VAL A 265 30.03 -6.76 45.99
CA VAL A 265 30.18 -6.44 44.57
C VAL A 265 31.28 -7.32 43.97
N LEU A 266 30.90 -8.14 42.99
CA LEU A 266 31.79 -8.98 42.19
C LEU A 266 32.26 -8.26 40.92
N TYR A 267 31.39 -7.44 40.35
CA TYR A 267 31.67 -6.61 39.18
C TYR A 267 30.84 -5.33 39.26
N SER A 268 31.43 -4.20 38.85
CA SER A 268 30.74 -2.92 38.73
C SER A 268 31.30 -2.17 37.54
N LYS A 269 30.42 -1.63 36.69
CA LYS A 269 30.80 -0.83 35.54
C LYS A 269 29.82 0.31 35.33
N LYS A 270 30.35 1.52 35.38
CA LYS A 270 29.67 2.74 34.96
C LYS A 270 29.77 2.88 33.44
N ILE A 271 28.69 3.27 32.78
CA ILE A 271 28.65 3.43 31.34
C ILE A 271 28.67 4.92 30.97
N THR A 272 29.85 5.39 30.62
CA THR A 272 30.17 6.78 30.26
C THR A 272 30.69 6.86 28.83
N VAL A 273 30.53 8.03 28.20
CA VAL A 273 31.08 8.31 26.87
C VAL A 273 32.59 8.51 27.01
N SER A 274 33.38 7.67 26.35
CA SER A 274 34.84 7.81 26.30
C SER A 274 35.27 9.01 25.46
N GLN A 275 36.57 9.37 25.55
CA GLN A 275 37.20 10.38 24.71
C GLN A 275 37.07 10.10 23.19
N ASN A 276 36.85 8.84 22.81
CA ASN A 276 36.68 8.41 21.42
C ASN A 276 35.20 8.36 20.98
N LEU A 277 34.27 8.90 21.78
CA LEU A 277 32.82 8.93 21.53
C LEU A 277 32.15 7.54 21.45
N LEU A 278 32.85 6.50 21.91
CA LEU A 278 32.32 5.16 22.18
C LEU A 278 32.10 5.02 23.70
N PRO A 279 31.31 4.03 24.18
CA PRO A 279 31.32 3.67 25.60
C PRO A 279 32.76 3.47 26.12
N GLU A 280 33.05 3.95 27.33
CA GLU A 280 34.32 3.71 28.02
C GLU A 280 34.57 2.20 28.16
N ASP A 281 35.82 1.80 27.88
CA ASP A 281 36.24 0.40 27.76
C ASP A 281 35.39 -0.40 26.75
N TYR A 282 35.27 0.11 25.52
CA TYR A 282 34.59 -0.56 24.40
C TYR A 282 35.06 -2.01 24.18
N GLN A 283 36.28 -2.36 24.60
CA GLN A 283 36.80 -3.74 24.52
C GLN A 283 36.00 -4.76 25.34
N ASP A 284 35.27 -4.31 26.36
CA ASP A 284 34.39 -5.15 27.17
C ASP A 284 33.01 -5.35 26.52
N PHE A 285 32.68 -4.56 25.50
CA PHE A 285 31.46 -4.72 24.73
C PHE A 285 31.74 -5.64 23.55
N LEU A 286 31.31 -6.90 23.68
CA LEU A 286 31.44 -7.86 22.58
C LEU A 286 30.62 -7.44 21.36
N LYS A 287 29.41 -6.90 21.61
CA LYS A 287 28.50 -6.46 20.55
C LYS A 287 27.42 -5.52 21.08
N ILE A 288 27.04 -4.53 20.26
CA ILE A 288 25.83 -3.72 20.45
C ILE A 288 25.04 -3.79 19.14
N ASP A 289 23.86 -4.40 19.18
CA ASP A 289 22.99 -4.56 18.02
C ASP A 289 21.71 -3.74 18.18
N ASP A 290 21.17 -3.25 17.06
CA ASP A 290 19.90 -2.53 17.00
C ASP A 290 19.80 -1.33 17.95
N ILE A 291 20.95 -0.78 18.36
CA ILE A 291 21.08 0.38 19.24
C ILE A 291 22.13 1.32 18.65
N LYS A 292 21.87 2.63 18.70
CA LYS A 292 22.86 3.68 18.39
C LYS A 292 22.90 4.73 19.49
N THR A 293 23.97 5.50 19.58
CA THR A 293 24.05 6.66 20.47
C THR A 293 23.07 7.76 20.03
N ALA A 294 22.50 8.46 21.01
CA ALA A 294 21.58 9.57 20.77
C ALA A 294 22.35 10.91 20.74
N SER A 295 22.21 11.67 19.64
CA SER A 295 22.82 12.99 19.44
C SER A 295 24.37 13.00 19.44
N LYS A 296 24.99 14.18 19.28
CA LYS A 296 26.43 14.35 19.50
C LYS A 296 26.68 14.43 21.01
N GLN A 297 27.20 13.36 21.60
CA GLN A 297 27.57 13.33 23.02
C GLN A 297 29.00 13.83 23.22
N VAL A 298 29.31 14.36 24.40
CA VAL A 298 30.65 14.81 24.80
C VAL A 298 31.28 13.77 25.72
N PRO A 299 32.62 13.55 25.67
CA PRO A 299 33.29 12.67 26.62
C PRO A 299 32.97 12.99 28.08
N GLY A 300 32.76 11.95 28.89
CA GLY A 300 32.37 12.06 30.30
C GLY A 300 30.86 12.20 30.55
N GLU A 301 30.05 12.38 29.50
CA GLU A 301 28.59 12.35 29.62
C GLU A 301 28.05 10.92 29.76
N LEU A 302 26.81 10.79 30.23
CA LEU A 302 26.07 9.54 30.22
C LEU A 302 25.77 9.11 28.78
N VAL A 303 25.92 7.83 28.48
CA VAL A 303 25.59 7.29 27.15
C VAL A 303 24.07 7.20 27.00
N GLU A 304 23.47 8.18 26.34
CA GLU A 304 22.11 8.05 25.82
C GLU A 304 22.12 7.23 24.53
N MET A 305 21.21 6.27 24.45
CA MET A 305 21.06 5.32 23.36
C MET A 305 19.65 5.38 22.80
N ILE A 306 19.48 4.94 21.56
CA ILE A 306 18.16 4.79 20.91
C ILE A 306 18.11 3.45 20.17
N SER A 307 17.04 2.70 20.38
CA SER A 307 16.79 1.47 19.62
C SER A 307 16.46 1.82 18.16
N ILE A 308 17.08 1.13 17.20
CA ILE A 308 16.90 1.33 15.77
C ILE A 308 16.28 0.13 15.06
N GLY A 309 16.26 -1.05 15.69
CA GLY A 309 15.61 -2.25 15.15
C GLY A 309 14.67 -2.90 16.14
N ARG A 310 14.44 -4.20 15.98
CA ARG A 310 13.43 -4.97 16.72
C ARG A 310 14.03 -5.85 17.83
N ASP A 311 15.35 -6.01 17.85
CA ASP A 311 16.07 -6.84 18.83
C ASP A 311 17.26 -6.05 19.42
N PRO A 312 17.02 -4.91 20.10
CA PRO A 312 18.09 -4.12 20.67
C PRO A 312 18.78 -4.91 21.80
N LYS A 313 20.09 -5.12 21.68
CA LYS A 313 20.86 -5.91 22.64
C LYS A 313 22.28 -5.40 22.84
N ILE A 314 22.77 -5.55 24.08
CA ILE A 314 24.11 -5.16 24.51
C ILE A 314 24.77 -6.41 25.08
N LEU A 315 25.88 -6.85 24.50
CA LEU A 315 26.66 -7.99 24.99
C LEU A 315 27.90 -7.46 25.70
N LEU A 316 27.97 -7.69 27.01
CA LEU A 316 29.06 -7.32 27.89
C LEU A 316 29.86 -8.55 28.31
N VAL A 317 31.18 -8.41 28.39
CA VAL A 317 32.10 -9.46 28.81
C VAL A 317 32.93 -8.95 29.99
N PHE A 318 33.19 -9.82 30.94
CA PHE A 318 34.03 -9.56 32.11
C PHE A 318 34.67 -10.89 32.58
N PRO A 319 35.66 -10.85 33.50
CA PRO A 319 36.21 -12.08 34.07
C PRO A 319 35.13 -12.99 34.66
N THR A 320 35.25 -14.30 34.48
CA THR A 320 34.27 -15.27 34.97
C THR A 320 34.05 -15.12 36.47
N LEU A 321 32.80 -14.88 36.84
CA LEU A 321 32.33 -14.81 38.22
C LEU A 321 31.89 -16.22 38.66
N GLU A 322 32.04 -16.59 39.93
CA GLU A 322 31.69 -17.94 40.41
C GLU A 322 30.55 -17.99 41.45
N THR A 323 30.12 -16.84 41.96
CA THR A 323 29.15 -16.75 43.07
C THR A 323 28.09 -15.66 42.89
N ALA A 324 27.81 -15.27 41.64
CA ALA A 324 26.87 -14.19 41.34
C ALA A 324 25.43 -14.58 41.72
N LYS A 325 24.72 -13.67 42.40
CA LYS A 325 23.34 -13.89 42.83
C LYS A 325 22.38 -12.78 42.43
N THR A 326 22.87 -11.55 42.32
CA THR A 326 22.05 -10.39 42.01
C THR A 326 22.71 -9.54 40.95
N ILE A 327 21.94 -9.08 39.96
CA ILE A 327 22.36 -8.07 38.99
C ILE A 327 21.53 -6.82 39.22
N LYS A 328 22.18 -5.66 39.33
CA LYS A 328 21.53 -4.35 39.40
C LYS A 328 21.84 -3.55 38.15
N LEU A 329 20.80 -3.05 37.49
CA LEU A 329 20.91 -2.17 36.33
C LEU A 329 20.28 -0.82 36.66
N LYS A 330 21.07 0.25 36.60
CA LYS A 330 20.56 1.61 36.78
C LYS A 330 20.27 2.24 35.42
N MET A 331 18.99 2.42 35.10
CA MET A 331 18.54 2.83 33.77
C MET A 331 17.48 3.91 33.82
N LYS A 332 17.37 4.67 32.72
CA LYS A 332 16.34 5.69 32.50
C LYS A 332 15.83 5.61 31.08
N TYR A 333 14.53 5.41 30.91
CA TYR A 333 13.88 5.56 29.60
C TYR A 333 13.56 7.04 29.34
N ILE A 334 13.76 7.48 28.10
CA ILE A 334 13.63 8.87 27.68
C ILE A 334 12.66 8.91 26.49
N GLU A 335 11.62 9.74 26.57
CA GLU A 335 10.77 9.98 25.39
C GLU A 335 11.58 10.73 24.33
N ALA A 336 11.57 10.22 23.09
CA ALA A 336 12.30 10.81 21.96
C ALA A 336 11.92 12.29 21.68
N HIS A 337 10.77 12.74 22.19
CA HIS A 337 10.16 14.05 21.95
C HIS A 337 10.36 15.09 23.03
N LYS A 338 10.65 14.66 24.27
CA LYS A 338 10.74 15.55 25.42
C LYS A 338 12.14 16.13 25.62
N VAL A 339 13.09 15.81 24.73
CA VAL A 339 14.36 16.52 24.71
C VAL A 339 14.08 17.93 24.24
N LYS A 340 13.90 18.84 25.22
CA LYS A 340 13.93 20.29 24.99
C LYS A 340 15.16 20.56 24.10
N LYS A 341 14.95 21.26 22.99
CA LYS A 341 16.06 21.94 22.31
C LYS A 341 16.80 22.72 23.40
N LYS A 342 18.02 22.29 23.74
CA LYS A 342 18.94 23.12 24.51
C LYS A 342 19.42 24.24 23.62
#